data_AF-A0A6A4X2M4-F1
#
_entry.id   AF-A0A6A4X2M4-F1
#
_cell.length_a   1.000
_cell.length_b   1.000
_cell.length_c   1.000
_cell.angle_alpha   90.00
_cell.angle_beta   90.00
_cell.angle_gamma   90.00
#
_symmetry.space_group_name_H-M   'P 1'
#
loop_
_entity.id
_entity.type
_entity.pdbx_description
1 polymer ?
#
loop_
_entity_poly.entity_id
_entity_poly.type
_entity_poly.pdbx_seq_one_letter_code
_entity_poly.pdbx_strand_id
1 'polypeptide(L)'
;MAQNGTPVNGSVSPARPSPPVDYPALLKLFTCPVCNDFLRPPIPQCKKGHPLCGACRPRVRGVCPLCKQAVTNQTNIMMEQMSQLIKFPCQHARKGCAELVLLKEKPHHESVCDFRPIHCEYHEHGCATVLCLQEMAAHVRQCSFRPR
;
A
#
# COMPACT_ATOMS: atom_id res chain seq x y z
N MET A 1 -62.70 -24.17 2.56
CA MET A 1 -61.25 -24.30 2.28
C MET A 1 -60.63 -22.92 2.46
N ALA A 2 -60.18 -22.61 3.67
CA ALA A 2 -59.50 -21.37 4.00
C ALA A 2 -58.02 -21.70 4.21
N GLN A 3 -57.12 -21.13 3.41
CA GLN A 3 -55.69 -21.17 3.65
C GLN A 3 -55.24 -19.73 3.90
N ASN A 4 -55.03 -19.45 5.18
CA ASN A 4 -54.45 -18.21 5.70
C ASN A 4 -52.93 -18.29 5.44
N GLY A 5 -52.42 -17.45 4.52
CA GLY A 5 -50.99 -17.26 4.31
C GLY A 5 -50.39 -16.53 5.50
N THR A 6 -49.39 -17.14 6.12
CA THR A 6 -48.58 -16.57 7.20
C THR A 6 -47.75 -15.37 6.72
N PRO A 7 -47.59 -14.31 7.53
CA PRO A 7 -46.68 -13.22 7.20
C PRO A 7 -45.24 -13.65 7.46
N VAL A 8 -44.40 -13.65 6.42
CA VAL A 8 -42.95 -13.81 6.54
C VAL A 8 -42.37 -12.53 7.16
N ASN A 9 -41.99 -12.62 8.43
CA ASN A 9 -41.39 -11.51 9.16
C ASN A 9 -39.89 -11.44 8.80
N GLY A 10 -39.56 -10.61 7.81
CA GLY A 10 -38.19 -10.35 7.37
C GLY A 10 -37.41 -9.59 8.43
N SER A 11 -36.56 -10.29 9.18
CA SER A 11 -35.61 -9.70 10.11
C SER A 11 -34.57 -8.88 9.34
N VAL A 12 -34.78 -7.57 9.19
CA VAL A 12 -33.78 -6.64 8.68
C VAL A 12 -32.75 -6.42 9.78
N SER A 13 -31.56 -7.03 9.66
CA SER A 13 -30.43 -6.72 10.55
C SER A 13 -30.02 -5.25 10.38
N PRO A 14 -29.69 -4.53 11.47
CA PRO A 14 -29.27 -3.14 11.38
C PRO A 14 -27.95 -3.05 10.59
N ALA A 15 -27.97 -2.30 9.50
CA ALA A 15 -26.78 -2.05 8.69
C ALA A 15 -25.73 -1.32 9.53
N ARG A 16 -24.53 -1.89 9.63
CA ARG A 16 -23.38 -1.22 10.26
C ARG A 16 -23.08 0.06 9.49
N PRO A 17 -23.03 1.25 10.13
CA PRO A 17 -22.77 2.49 9.43
C PRO A 17 -21.40 2.43 8.75
N SER A 18 -21.33 2.89 7.51
CA SER A 18 -20.08 3.04 6.79
C SER A 18 -19.12 3.96 7.56
N PRO A 19 -17.80 3.71 7.49
CA PRO A 19 -16.83 4.59 8.14
C PRO A 19 -16.98 6.04 7.62
N PRO A 20 -16.73 7.05 8.46
CA PRO A 20 -16.97 8.46 8.13
C PRO A 20 -16.01 9.01 7.07
N VAL A 21 -14.94 8.27 6.74
CA VAL A 21 -13.89 8.68 5.80
C VAL A 21 -13.76 7.63 4.71
N ASP A 22 -13.82 8.08 3.45
CA ASP A 22 -13.43 7.27 2.29
C ASP A 22 -11.90 7.09 2.29
N TYR A 23 -11.45 5.99 2.91
CA TYR A 23 -10.04 5.69 3.07
C TYR A 23 -9.30 5.47 1.74
N PRO A 24 -9.85 4.72 0.76
CA PRO A 24 -9.26 4.64 -0.58
C PRO A 24 -9.07 6.00 -1.25
N ALA A 25 -10.05 6.91 -1.17
CA ALA A 25 -9.90 8.25 -1.71
C ALA A 25 -8.81 9.04 -0.98
N LEU A 26 -8.76 8.94 0.35
CA LEU A 26 -7.71 9.56 1.15
C LEU A 26 -6.31 9.07 0.75
N LEU A 27 -6.10 7.75 0.59
CA LEU A 27 -4.82 7.18 0.19
C LEU A 27 -4.35 7.66 -1.20
N LYS A 28 -5.29 7.92 -2.13
CA LYS A 28 -4.96 8.49 -3.44
C LYS A 28 -4.38 9.90 -3.35
N LEU A 29 -4.82 10.72 -2.39
CA LEU A 29 -4.24 12.04 -2.13
C LEU A 29 -2.77 11.93 -1.72
N PHE A 30 -2.40 10.82 -1.07
CA PHE A 30 -1.03 10.52 -0.67
C PHE A 30 -0.21 9.75 -1.71
N THR A 31 -0.68 9.63 -2.95
CA THR A 31 0.03 8.89 -4.01
C THR A 31 0.79 9.84 -4.93
N CYS A 32 2.06 9.55 -5.20
CA CYS A 32 2.84 10.34 -6.13
C CYS A 32 2.42 10.06 -7.59
N PRO A 33 2.09 11.08 -8.40
CA PRO A 33 1.67 10.89 -9.80
C PRO A 33 2.80 10.42 -10.74
N VAL A 34 4.03 10.30 -10.25
CA VAL A 34 5.20 9.92 -11.06
C VAL A 34 5.57 8.46 -10.85
N CYS A 35 5.70 8.01 -9.60
CA CYS A 35 6.09 6.62 -9.29
C CYS A 35 4.92 5.75 -8.80
N ASN A 36 3.75 6.34 -8.53
CA ASN A 36 2.58 5.67 -7.93
C ASN A 36 2.82 5.09 -6.52
N ASP A 37 3.90 5.50 -5.85
CA ASP A 37 4.13 5.17 -4.43
C ASP A 37 3.54 6.22 -3.51
N PHE A 38 3.37 5.85 -2.23
CA PHE A 38 2.96 6.78 -1.19
C PHE A 38 4.03 7.84 -0.91
N LEU A 39 3.58 9.07 -0.78
CA LEU A 39 4.39 10.23 -0.46
C LEU A 39 5.00 10.08 0.94
N ARG A 40 6.27 10.49 1.06
CA ARG A 40 7.01 10.53 2.32
C ARG A 40 7.58 11.94 2.49
N PRO A 41 7.61 12.49 3.72
CA PRO A 41 8.32 13.74 3.99
C PRO A 41 9.79 13.67 3.51
N PRO A 42 10.33 14.74 2.91
CA PRO A 42 9.65 15.98 2.52
C PRO A 42 8.68 15.78 1.34
N ILE A 43 7.49 16.40 1.39
CA ILE A 43 6.45 16.32 0.35
C ILE A 43 6.41 17.63 -0.44
N PRO A 44 7.25 17.81 -1.49
CA PRO A 44 7.20 18.98 -2.35
C PRO A 44 5.88 19.09 -3.12
N GLN A 45 5.52 20.32 -3.48
CA GLN A 45 4.31 20.60 -4.25
C GLN A 45 4.52 21.66 -5.33
N CYS A 46 3.65 21.65 -6.34
CA CYS A 46 3.55 22.75 -7.29
C CYS A 46 2.79 23.95 -6.72
N LYS A 47 2.81 25.08 -7.43
CA LYS A 47 2.09 26.31 -7.05
C LYS A 47 0.58 26.11 -6.80
N LYS A 48 -0.02 25.08 -7.41
CA LYS A 48 -1.44 24.72 -7.24
C LYS A 48 -1.69 23.62 -6.18
N GLY A 49 -0.65 23.14 -5.49
CA GLY A 49 -0.79 22.18 -4.41
C GLY A 49 -0.70 20.69 -4.77
N HIS A 50 -0.48 20.33 -6.04
CA HIS A 50 -0.25 18.92 -6.39
C HIS A 50 1.07 18.40 -5.80
N PRO A 51 1.04 17.32 -5.00
CA PRO A 51 2.22 16.82 -4.31
C PRO A 51 3.07 15.89 -5.19
N LEU A 52 4.35 15.79 -4.85
CA LEU A 52 5.33 14.91 -5.47
C LEU A 52 6.20 14.25 -4.40
N CYS A 53 6.76 13.09 -4.70
CA CYS A 53 7.78 12.48 -3.85
C CYS A 53 9.10 13.25 -4.00
N GLY A 54 9.90 13.36 -2.92
CA GLY A 54 11.21 14.02 -2.97
C GLY A 54 12.13 13.47 -4.06
N ALA A 55 12.16 12.14 -4.22
CA ALA A 55 12.92 11.45 -5.27
C ALA A 55 12.40 11.68 -6.70
N CYS A 56 11.14 12.09 -6.85
CA CYS A 56 10.46 12.30 -8.12
C CYS A 56 10.57 13.75 -8.58
N ARG A 57 10.70 14.70 -7.64
CA ARG A 57 10.86 16.13 -7.89
C ARG A 57 11.93 16.46 -8.95
N PRO A 58 13.17 15.92 -8.91
CA PRO A 58 14.17 16.22 -9.95
C PRO A 58 13.78 15.66 -11.33
N ARG A 59 12.99 14.57 -11.38
CA ARG A 59 12.59 13.91 -12.64
C ARG A 59 11.62 14.76 -13.46
N VAL A 60 10.87 15.66 -12.82
CA VAL A 60 9.85 16.48 -13.49
C VAL A 60 10.37 17.86 -13.94
N ARG A 61 11.68 18.12 -13.81
CA ARG A 61 12.37 19.33 -14.31
C ARG A 61 11.67 20.65 -13.92
N GLY A 62 11.15 20.72 -12.69
CA GLY A 62 10.50 21.91 -12.16
C GLY A 62 9.05 22.15 -12.64
N VAL A 63 8.45 21.24 -13.43
CA VAL A 63 7.10 21.39 -13.97
C VAL A 63 6.19 20.27 -13.47
N CYS A 64 5.03 20.63 -12.92
CA CYS A 64 4.06 19.65 -12.43
C CYS A 64 3.51 18.79 -13.58
N PRO A 65 3.54 17.45 -13.49
CA PRO A 65 3.02 16.59 -14.55
C PRO A 65 1.50 16.74 -14.72
N LEU A 66 0.77 17.05 -13.65
CA LEU A 66 -0.69 17.13 -13.62
C LEU A 66 -1.24 18.45 -14.18
N CYS A 67 -0.72 19.59 -13.74
CA CYS A 67 -1.28 20.91 -14.09
C CYS A 67 -0.31 21.87 -14.79
N LYS A 68 0.90 21.40 -15.11
CA LYS A 68 1.97 22.15 -15.79
C LYS A 68 2.47 23.41 -15.08
N GLN A 69 2.09 23.61 -13.82
CA GLN A 69 2.60 24.71 -12.99
C GLN A 69 3.97 24.41 -12.41
N ALA A 70 4.72 25.46 -12.07
CA ALA A 70 6.04 25.34 -11.46
C ALA A 70 5.99 24.55 -10.13
N VAL A 71 6.93 23.61 -9.97
CA VAL A 71 7.20 22.93 -8.71
C VAL A 71 7.96 23.87 -7.80
N THR A 72 7.44 24.12 -6.61
CA THR A 72 8.00 25.09 -5.67
C THR A 72 9.16 24.47 -4.88
N ASN A 73 10.06 25.27 -4.32
CA ASN A 73 11.09 24.81 -3.37
C ASN A 73 10.54 24.50 -1.96
N GLN A 74 9.24 24.73 -1.74
CA GLN A 74 8.58 24.48 -0.47
C GLN A 74 7.96 23.08 -0.44
N THR A 75 7.68 22.60 0.78
CA THR A 75 6.98 21.35 1.02
C THR A 75 5.58 21.62 1.59
N ASN A 76 4.74 20.60 1.56
CA ASN A 76 3.40 20.65 2.13
C ASN A 76 3.45 20.09 3.57
N ILE A 77 3.70 20.96 4.54
CA ILE A 77 3.83 20.59 5.95
C ILE A 77 2.57 19.89 6.49
N MET A 78 1.38 20.32 6.07
CA MET A 78 0.12 19.69 6.47
C MET A 78 0.07 18.24 6.01
N MET A 79 0.35 17.97 4.73
CA MET A 79 0.43 16.60 4.21
C MET A 79 1.51 15.77 4.93
N GLU A 80 2.67 16.36 5.25
CA GLU A 80 3.71 15.67 6.01
C GLU A 80 3.23 15.25 7.40
N GLN A 81 2.50 16.12 8.10
CA GLN A 81 1.89 15.82 9.40
C GLN A 81 0.80 14.76 9.27
N MET A 82 -0.13 14.89 8.33
CA MET A 82 -1.16 13.88 8.09
C MET A 82 -0.57 12.51 7.76
N SER A 83 0.53 12.47 7.00
CA SER A 83 1.20 11.20 6.65
C SER A 83 1.72 10.43 7.88
N GLN A 84 1.88 11.10 9.03
CA GLN A 84 2.27 10.45 10.29
C GLN A 84 1.09 9.95 11.11
N LEU A 85 -0.13 10.41 10.80
CA LEU A 85 -1.36 10.10 11.55
C LEU A 85 -2.18 8.97 10.91
N ILE A 86 -1.96 8.68 9.62
CA ILE A 86 -2.71 7.67 8.88
C ILE A 86 -1.84 6.45 8.57
N LYS A 87 -2.50 5.30 8.37
CA LYS A 87 -1.86 4.02 8.07
C LYS A 87 -1.87 3.73 6.57
N PHE A 88 -0.79 3.22 6.03
CA PHE A 88 -0.67 2.91 4.61
C PHE A 88 -0.55 1.41 4.40
N PRO A 89 -1.14 0.85 3.33
CA PRO A 89 -0.98 -0.56 3.02
C PRO A 89 0.49 -0.91 2.80
N CYS A 90 0.92 -2.06 3.31
CA CYS A 90 2.25 -2.61 3.08
C CYS A 90 2.61 -2.62 1.59
N GLN A 91 3.88 -2.37 1.23
CA GLN A 91 4.33 -2.51 -0.17
C GLN A 91 4.07 -3.92 -0.75
N HIS A 92 3.99 -4.93 0.12
CA HIS A 92 3.69 -6.31 -0.23
C HIS A 92 2.18 -6.62 -0.22
N ALA A 93 1.30 -5.62 -0.19
CA ALA A 93 -0.15 -5.83 -0.21
C ALA A 93 -0.63 -6.63 -1.44
N ARG A 94 0.01 -6.42 -2.60
CA ARG A 94 -0.27 -7.20 -3.82
C ARG A 94 0.08 -8.69 -3.69
N LYS A 95 0.96 -9.04 -2.75
CA LYS A 95 1.36 -10.42 -2.46
C LYS A 95 0.53 -11.07 -1.35
N GLY A 96 -0.37 -10.31 -0.72
CA GLY A 96 -1.28 -10.82 0.32
C GLY A 96 -1.17 -10.15 1.69
N CYS A 97 -0.23 -9.21 1.90
CA CYS A 97 -0.15 -8.50 3.18
C CYS A 97 -1.34 -7.53 3.36
N ALA A 98 -2.25 -7.82 4.27
CA ALA A 98 -3.41 -6.97 4.56
C ALA A 98 -3.12 -5.83 5.56
N GLU A 99 -1.90 -5.76 6.10
CA GLU A 99 -1.55 -4.80 7.15
C GLU A 99 -1.54 -3.35 6.67
N LEU A 100 -2.19 -2.49 7.45
CA LEU A 100 -2.11 -1.04 7.35
C LEU A 100 -1.17 -0.52 8.43
N VAL A 101 -0.08 0.13 8.02
CA VAL A 101 1.02 0.48 8.92
C VAL A 101 1.30 1.98 8.87
N LEU A 102 1.56 2.59 10.02
CA LEU A 102 1.95 4.01 10.08
C LEU A 102 3.24 4.24 9.30
N LEU A 103 3.37 5.41 8.67
CA LEU A 103 4.51 5.69 7.79
C LEU A 103 5.87 5.49 8.48
N LYS A 104 5.97 5.87 9.77
CA LYS A 104 7.17 5.70 10.60
C LYS A 104 7.55 4.22 10.84
N GLU A 105 6.56 3.33 10.89
CA GLU A 105 6.74 1.90 11.18
C GLU A 105 6.88 1.07 9.91
N LYS A 106 6.47 1.60 8.75
CA LYS A 106 6.53 0.87 7.47
C LYS A 106 7.91 0.26 7.17
N PRO A 107 9.05 0.97 7.31
CA PRO A 107 10.35 0.38 6.98
C PRO A 107 10.64 -0.87 7.80
N HIS A 108 10.30 -0.84 9.09
CA HIS A 108 10.48 -1.99 9.98
C HIS A 108 9.52 -3.12 9.62
N HIS A 109 8.23 -2.84 9.44
CA HIS A 109 7.27 -3.86 9.02
C HIS A 109 7.69 -4.50 7.69
N GLU A 110 8.07 -3.71 6.69
CA GLU A 110 8.43 -4.19 5.35
C GLU A 110 9.70 -5.06 5.38
N SER A 111 10.62 -4.85 6.34
CA SER A 111 11.81 -5.71 6.49
C SER A 111 11.51 -7.07 7.13
N VAL A 112 10.45 -7.18 7.92
CA VAL A 112 10.06 -8.42 8.62
C VAL A 112 8.76 -9.03 8.13
N CYS A 113 8.12 -8.44 7.13
CA CYS A 113 6.83 -8.89 6.61
C CYS A 113 6.94 -10.31 6.01
N ASP A 114 6.03 -11.21 6.37
CA ASP A 114 5.99 -12.58 5.82
C ASP A 114 5.80 -12.61 4.29
N PHE A 115 5.24 -11.54 3.73
CA PHE A 115 5.04 -11.40 2.29
C PHE A 115 6.25 -10.79 1.56
N ARG A 116 7.33 -10.45 2.29
CA ARG A 116 8.56 -9.93 1.69
C ARG A 116 9.24 -11.00 0.83
N PRO A 117 9.94 -10.60 -0.25
CA PRO A 117 10.74 -11.55 -1.03
C PRO A 117 11.89 -12.10 -0.18
N ILE A 118 12.06 -13.42 -0.21
CA ILE A 118 13.17 -14.15 0.40
C ILE A 118 13.81 -15.08 -0.64
N HIS A 119 15.12 -15.27 -0.52
CA HIS A 119 15.84 -16.26 -1.31
C HIS A 119 15.59 -17.65 -0.77
N CYS A 120 15.59 -18.65 -1.66
CA CYS A 120 15.59 -20.05 -1.25
C CYS A 120 16.80 -20.34 -0.33
N GLU A 121 16.62 -21.20 0.67
CA GLU A 121 17.71 -21.65 1.54
C GLU A 121 18.85 -22.34 0.76
N TYR A 122 18.55 -22.91 -0.42
CA TYR A 122 19.53 -23.50 -1.33
C TYR A 122 20.12 -22.52 -2.34
N HIS A 123 20.04 -21.21 -2.07
CA HIS A 123 20.62 -20.17 -2.93
C HIS A 123 22.11 -20.41 -3.20
N GLU A 124 22.87 -20.73 -2.15
CA GLU A 124 24.30 -21.05 -2.25
C GLU A 124 24.59 -22.31 -3.05
N HIS A 125 23.59 -23.17 -3.26
CA HIS A 125 23.69 -24.37 -4.10
C HIS A 125 23.26 -24.11 -5.56
N GLY A 126 22.87 -22.87 -5.90
CA GLY A 126 22.49 -22.46 -7.26
C GLY A 126 21.00 -22.14 -7.45
N CYS A 127 20.17 -22.23 -6.41
CA CYS A 127 18.76 -21.89 -6.54
C CYS A 127 18.54 -20.36 -6.55
N ALA A 128 18.21 -19.80 -7.72
CA ALA A 128 17.91 -18.37 -7.87
C ALA A 128 16.46 -17.97 -7.53
N THR A 129 15.65 -18.88 -6.98
CA THR A 129 14.22 -18.63 -6.75
C THR A 129 14.02 -17.65 -5.58
N VAL A 130 13.22 -16.61 -5.83
CA VAL A 130 12.85 -15.59 -4.83
C VAL A 130 11.32 -15.52 -4.74
N LEU A 131 10.77 -15.86 -3.58
CA LEU A 131 9.33 -15.93 -3.32
C LEU A 131 8.99 -15.31 -1.96
N CYS A 132 7.71 -15.16 -1.62
CA CYS A 132 7.33 -14.81 -0.26
C CYS A 132 7.42 -16.02 0.69
N LEU A 133 7.35 -15.81 2.00
CA LEU A 133 7.47 -16.89 2.99
C LEU A 133 6.42 -17.99 2.78
N GLN A 134 5.17 -17.60 2.47
CA GLN A 134 4.08 -18.56 2.26
C GLN A 134 4.32 -19.47 1.05
N GLU A 135 4.85 -18.92 -0.04
CA GLU A 135 5.15 -19.67 -1.27
C GLU A 135 6.46 -20.46 -1.15
N MET A 136 7.44 -19.94 -0.42
CA MET A 136 8.75 -20.56 -0.25
C MET A 136 8.66 -21.93 0.40
N ALA A 137 7.74 -22.13 1.35
CA ALA A 137 7.52 -23.42 2.01
C ALA A 137 7.07 -24.53 1.02
N ALA A 138 6.37 -24.17 -0.05
CA ALA A 138 6.03 -25.11 -1.12
C ALA A 138 7.24 -25.35 -2.04
N HIS A 139 7.96 -24.29 -2.41
CA HIS A 139 9.15 -24.38 -3.27
C HIS A 139 10.25 -25.27 -2.68
N VAL A 140 10.63 -25.06 -1.42
CA VAL A 140 11.75 -25.79 -0.77
C VAL A 140 11.54 -27.31 -0.81
N ARG A 141 10.31 -27.78 -0.62
CA ARG A 141 9.97 -29.21 -0.67
C ARG A 141 10.22 -29.84 -2.04
N GLN A 142 10.18 -29.04 -3.10
CA GLN A 142 10.29 -29.45 -4.50
C GLN A 142 11.54 -28.85 -5.18
N CYS A 143 12.44 -28.25 -4.41
CA CYS A 143 13.58 -27.54 -4.96
C CYS A 143 14.60 -28.52 -5.56
N SER A 144 14.95 -28.32 -6.83
CA SER A 144 15.93 -29.17 -7.53
C SER A 144 17.34 -29.13 -6.93
N PHE A 145 17.66 -28.09 -6.16
CA PHE A 145 18.94 -27.90 -5.49
C PHE A 145 18.95 -28.40 -4.03
N ARG A 146 17.82 -28.97 -3.56
CA ARG A 146 17.74 -29.60 -2.25
C ARG A 146 18.68 -30.81 -2.19
N PRO A 147 19.67 -30.84 -1.27
CA PRO A 147 20.52 -32.01 -1.08
C PRO A 147 19.68 -33.23 -0.71
N ARG A 148 20.06 -34.41 -1.24
CA ARG A 148 19.44 -35.69 -0.90
C ARG A 148 19.84 -36.17 0.48
#